data_AF-A0A438IBU4-F1
#
_entry.id   AF-A0A438IBU4-F1
#
_cell.length_a   1.000
_cell.length_b   1.000
_cell.length_c   1.000
_cell.angle_alpha   90.00
_cell.angle_beta   90.00
_cell.angle_gamma   90.00
#
_symmetry.space_group_name_H-M   'P 1'
#
loop_
_entity.id
_entity.type
_entity.pdbx_description
1 polymer ?
#
loop_
_entity_poly.entity_id
_entity_poly.type
_entity_poly.pdbx_seq_one_letter_code
_entity_poly.pdbx_strand_id
1 'polypeptide(L)'
;MENQPHSSTFVSSFASLTLSTRSTEAHVPGGGFTKLFVFGDSYVDTGNGGRQATSWKKPYGIIFPGKPTGRYSDGRVFTDYIGTHAGYVYKEVQRDKT
;
A
#
# COMPACT_ATOMS: atom_id res chain seq x y z
N MET A 1 -34.58 -53.65 -53.50
CA MET A 1 -33.25 -53.08 -53.21
C MET A 1 -33.40 -52.23 -51.97
N GLU A 2 -33.06 -52.86 -50.86
CA GLU A 2 -33.20 -52.40 -49.49
C GLU A 2 -31.89 -51.73 -49.07
N ASN A 3 -31.99 -50.51 -48.55
CA ASN A 3 -31.25 -49.96 -47.41
C ASN A 3 -31.17 -48.43 -47.48
N GLN A 4 -31.95 -47.77 -46.63
CA GLN A 4 -31.67 -46.44 -46.10
C GLN A 4 -31.04 -46.63 -44.72
N PRO A 5 -29.81 -46.16 -44.44
CA PRO A 5 -29.36 -46.02 -43.08
C PRO A 5 -29.75 -44.64 -42.56
N HIS A 6 -30.78 -44.60 -41.70
CA HIS A 6 -31.07 -43.46 -40.84
C HIS A 6 -29.94 -43.34 -39.80
N SER A 7 -28.91 -42.56 -40.13
CA SER A 7 -27.88 -42.19 -39.16
C SER A 7 -28.44 -41.08 -38.26
N SER A 8 -29.01 -41.48 -37.13
CA SER A 8 -29.41 -40.59 -36.05
C SER A 8 -28.14 -40.08 -35.34
N THR A 9 -27.56 -38.99 -35.85
CA THR A 9 -26.49 -38.29 -35.15
C THR A 9 -27.11 -37.36 -34.12
N PHE A 10 -27.35 -37.88 -32.92
CA PHE A 10 -27.74 -37.06 -31.76
C PHE A 10 -26.50 -36.30 -31.26
N VAL A 11 -26.21 -35.15 -31.87
CA VAL A 11 -25.10 -34.29 -31.44
C VAL A 11 -25.54 -33.58 -30.16
N SER A 12 -25.25 -34.19 -29.02
CA SER A 12 -25.45 -33.58 -27.71
C SER A 12 -24.53 -32.37 -27.56
N SER A 13 -25.09 -31.17 -27.77
CA SER A 13 -24.39 -29.91 -27.49
C SER A 13 -24.44 -29.65 -25.98
N PHE A 14 -23.40 -30.05 -25.27
CA PHE A 14 -23.17 -29.55 -23.91
C PHE A 14 -22.68 -28.10 -24.01
N ALA A 15 -23.57 -27.15 -23.73
CA ALA A 15 -23.19 -25.75 -23.56
C ALA A 15 -22.39 -25.61 -22.25
N SER A 16 -21.06 -25.61 -22.33
CA SER A 16 -20.19 -25.29 -21.19
C SER A 16 -20.36 -23.82 -20.82
N LEU A 17 -21.16 -23.56 -19.78
CA LEU A 17 -21.26 -22.26 -19.15
C LEU A 17 -19.96 -21.97 -18.38
N THR A 18 -19.02 -21.28 -19.02
CA THR A 18 -17.80 -20.81 -18.37
C THR A 18 -18.14 -19.59 -17.51
N LEU A 19 -18.23 -19.80 -16.21
CA LEU A 19 -18.35 -18.72 -15.24
C LEU A 19 -17.03 -17.93 -15.22
N SER A 20 -16.98 -16.83 -15.98
CA SER A 20 -15.87 -15.87 -15.90
C SER A 20 -15.99 -15.09 -14.60
N THR A 21 -15.24 -15.51 -13.57
CA THR A 21 -14.94 -14.66 -12.42
C THR A 21 -14.03 -13.53 -12.90
N ARG A 22 -14.59 -12.33 -13.12
CA ARG A 22 -13.77 -11.12 -13.28
C ARG A 22 -13.15 -10.78 -11.93
N SER A 23 -11.94 -11.25 -11.69
CA SER A 23 -11.04 -10.66 -10.69
C SER A 23 -10.69 -9.26 -11.16
N THR A 24 -11.17 -8.24 -10.46
CA THR A 24 -10.61 -6.89 -10.59
C THR A 24 -9.22 -6.92 -9.98
N GLU A 25 -8.21 -7.27 -10.78
CA GLU A 25 -6.83 -7.01 -10.39
C GLU A 25 -6.66 -5.49 -10.32
N ALA A 26 -6.51 -4.96 -9.11
CA ALA A 26 -5.92 -3.65 -8.91
C ALA A 26 -4.47 -3.75 -9.38
N HIS A 27 -4.28 -3.56 -10.68
CA HIS A 27 -2.97 -3.58 -11.34
C HIS A 27 -2.11 -2.46 -10.76
N VAL A 28 -1.24 -2.80 -9.81
CA VAL A 28 -0.09 -1.96 -9.43
C VAL A 28 1.08 -2.48 -10.28
N PRO A 29 1.53 -1.74 -11.30
CA PRO A 29 2.67 -2.17 -12.10
C PRO A 29 3.91 -2.14 -11.21
N GLY A 30 4.44 -3.33 -10.88
CA GLY A 30 5.54 -3.52 -9.93
C GLY A 30 5.02 -3.81 -8.52
N GLY A 31 5.08 -5.08 -8.09
CA GLY A 31 4.50 -5.60 -6.84
C GLY A 31 5.12 -5.04 -5.54
N GLY A 32 4.96 -3.74 -5.31
CA GLY A 32 5.27 -3.06 -4.06
C GLY A 32 4.02 -2.84 -3.22
N PHE A 33 4.20 -2.72 -1.91
CA PHE A 33 3.15 -2.28 -1.00
C PHE A 33 2.67 -0.87 -1.40
N THR A 34 1.36 -0.62 -1.31
CA THR A 34 0.77 0.69 -1.68
C THR A 34 0.65 1.66 -0.51
N LYS A 35 0.52 1.14 0.72
CA LYS A 35 0.43 1.92 1.97
C LYS A 35 1.06 1.16 3.14
N LEU A 36 1.64 1.92 4.08
CA LEU A 36 2.13 1.44 5.37
C LEU A 36 1.27 2.05 6.47
N PHE A 37 0.57 1.21 7.24
CA PHE A 37 -0.14 1.61 8.45
C PHE A 37 0.71 1.22 9.65
N VAL A 38 0.93 2.17 10.56
CA VAL A 38 1.81 2.00 11.71
C VAL A 38 1.05 2.33 12.97
N PHE A 39 1.09 1.40 13.93
CA PHE A 39 0.56 1.57 15.27
C PHE A 39 1.71 1.39 16.27
N GLY A 40 1.67 2.13 17.37
CA GLY A 40 2.67 2.04 18.41
C GLY A 40 2.71 3.32 19.25
N ASP A 41 3.85 3.52 19.90
CA ASP A 41 4.13 4.69 20.73
C ASP A 41 5.03 5.71 20.01
N SER A 42 5.63 6.61 20.78
CA SER A 42 6.62 7.59 20.35
C SER A 42 7.71 7.07 19.41
N TYR A 43 8.14 5.80 19.53
CA TYR A 43 9.23 5.22 18.74
C TYR A 43 8.93 5.10 17.25
N VAL A 44 7.64 5.14 16.89
CA VAL A 44 7.17 5.06 15.51
C VAL A 44 6.37 6.31 15.08
N ASP A 45 6.19 7.27 15.99
CA ASP A 45 5.45 8.51 15.76
C ASP A 45 6.23 9.49 14.89
N THR A 46 5.56 10.05 13.88
CA THR A 46 6.09 11.03 12.93
C THR A 46 5.41 12.39 13.04
N GLY A 47 4.67 12.64 14.12
CA GLY A 47 4.14 13.95 14.47
C GLY A 47 2.66 14.00 14.85
N ASN A 48 2.08 12.89 15.33
CA ASN A 48 0.66 12.80 15.69
C ASN A 48 0.27 13.76 16.82
N GLY A 49 1.19 14.07 17.74
CA GLY A 49 0.94 14.99 18.87
C GLY A 49 0.84 16.49 18.52
N GLY A 50 1.09 16.88 17.27
CA GLY A 50 1.04 18.29 16.84
C GLY A 50 2.09 19.20 17.49
N ARG A 51 2.15 20.48 17.08
CA ARG A 51 3.26 21.42 17.42
C ARG A 51 3.45 21.71 18.91
N GLN A 52 2.49 21.38 19.77
CA GLN A 52 2.59 21.57 21.22
C GLN A 52 3.35 20.42 21.90
N ALA A 53 3.42 19.24 21.27
CA ALA A 53 4.13 18.09 21.80
C ALA A 53 5.63 18.35 21.95
N THR A 54 6.25 17.63 22.88
CA THR A 54 7.69 17.75 23.17
C THR A 54 8.56 17.40 21.95
N SER A 55 8.10 16.51 21.07
CA SER A 55 8.77 16.13 19.82
C SER A 55 8.88 17.26 18.77
N TRP A 56 8.21 18.39 18.99
CA TRP A 56 8.34 19.61 18.18
C TRP A 56 9.28 20.65 18.80
N LYS A 57 10.00 20.28 19.85
CA LYS A 57 11.00 21.11 20.53
C LYS A 57 12.39 20.48 20.40
N LYS A 58 13.45 21.29 20.52
CA LYS A 58 14.82 20.74 20.64
C LYS A 58 14.92 19.88 21.91
N PRO A 59 15.68 18.78 21.91
CA PRO A 59 16.70 18.40 20.93
C PRO A 59 16.19 17.52 19.77
N TYR A 60 14.89 17.34 19.59
CA TYR A 60 14.39 16.44 18.55
C TYR A 60 14.66 16.97 17.13
N GLY A 61 15.04 16.05 16.25
CA GLY A 61 15.40 16.33 14.86
C GLY A 61 16.71 17.09 14.63
N ILE A 62 17.60 17.23 15.62
CA ILE A 62 18.86 18.01 15.46
C ILE A 62 19.86 17.39 14.49
N ILE A 63 19.95 16.05 14.40
CA ILE A 63 20.83 15.35 13.45
C ILE A 63 20.14 15.26 12.10
N PHE A 64 18.87 14.87 12.09
CA PHE A 64 18.04 14.84 10.90
C PHE A 64 16.59 15.19 11.26
N PRO A 65 15.94 16.13 10.57
CA PRO A 65 16.41 16.94 9.43
C PRO A 65 17.09 18.27 9.83
N GLY A 66 17.60 18.41 11.05
CA GLY A 66 18.15 19.66 11.60
C GLY A 66 17.11 20.56 12.30
N LYS A 67 15.85 20.13 12.38
CA LYS A 67 14.75 20.82 13.05
C LYS A 67 13.75 19.81 13.63
N PRO A 68 13.02 20.15 14.70
CA PRO A 68 11.95 19.29 15.21
C PRO A 68 10.83 19.12 14.18
N THR A 69 10.45 17.88 13.90
CA THR A 69 9.35 17.53 12.97
C THR A 69 8.24 16.74 13.63
N GLY A 70 8.23 16.62 14.97
CA GLY A 70 7.28 15.77 15.68
C GLY A 70 7.72 14.31 15.87
N ARG A 71 8.94 13.97 15.46
CA ARG A 71 9.58 12.67 15.75
C ARG A 71 10.20 12.68 17.14
N TYR A 72 10.05 11.59 17.89
CA TYR A 72 10.70 11.40 19.19
C TYR A 72 12.12 10.84 19.05
N SER A 73 12.91 11.43 18.15
CA SER A 73 14.32 11.12 17.92
C SER A 73 15.05 12.41 17.50
N ASP A 74 16.37 12.46 17.71
CA ASP A 74 17.27 13.46 17.12
C ASP A 74 17.42 13.28 15.60
N GLY A 75 17.03 12.12 15.07
CA GLY A 75 17.03 11.79 13.66
C GLY A 75 15.73 11.12 13.19
N ARG A 76 15.90 10.07 12.37
CA ARG A 76 14.81 9.24 11.86
C ARG A 76 14.29 8.29 12.94
N VAL A 77 12.98 8.07 12.93
CA VAL A 77 12.34 7.03 13.74
C VAL A 77 12.26 5.72 12.96
N PHE A 78 11.98 4.60 13.63
CA PHE A 78 12.04 3.26 13.03
C PHE A 78 11.21 3.13 11.73
N THR A 79 10.05 3.79 11.70
CA THR A 79 9.15 3.82 10.54
C THR A 79 9.75 4.48 9.31
N ASP A 80 10.61 5.48 9.46
CA ASP A 80 11.27 6.13 8.33
C ASP A 80 12.18 5.15 7.58
N TYR A 81 12.84 4.24 8.32
CA TYR A 81 13.69 3.22 7.72
C TYR A 81 12.88 2.17 6.98
N ILE A 82 11.80 1.66 7.58
CA ILE A 82 10.93 0.69 6.91
C ILE A 82 10.29 1.31 5.67
N GLY A 83 9.75 2.52 5.77
CA GLY A 83 9.13 3.18 4.62
C GLY A 83 10.13 3.40 3.49
N THR A 84 11.36 3.80 3.79
CA THR A 84 12.43 3.95 2.78
C THR A 84 12.76 2.62 2.10
N HIS A 85 12.91 1.53 2.88
CA HIS A 85 13.21 0.19 2.31
C HIS A 85 12.05 -0.38 1.49
N ALA A 86 10.81 -0.07 1.87
CA ALA A 86 9.62 -0.49 1.14
C ALA A 86 9.32 0.37 -0.11
N GLY A 87 10.20 1.31 -0.47
CA GLY A 87 10.06 2.16 -1.65
C GLY A 87 9.15 3.38 -1.45
N TYR A 88 8.75 3.69 -0.21
CA TYR A 88 8.00 4.91 0.07
C TYR A 88 8.94 6.11 0.18
N VAL A 89 8.79 7.05 -0.75
CA VAL A 89 9.36 8.39 -0.61
C VAL A 89 8.50 9.16 0.38
N TYR A 90 8.98 9.34 1.60
CA TYR A 90 8.39 10.31 2.53
C TYR A 90 8.56 11.70 1.92
N LYS A 91 7.50 12.24 1.31
CA LYS A 91 7.42 13.66 1.02
C LYS A 91 7.21 14.38 2.33
N GLU A 92 8.19 15.18 2.74
CA GLU A 92 8.03 16.11 3.85
C GLU A 92 6.91 17.09 3.45
N VAL A 93 5.70 16.89 3.99
CA VAL A 93 4.61 17.84 3.82
C VAL A 93 4.98 19.06 4.67
N GLN A 94 5.76 19.97 4.08
CA GLN A 94 5.79 21.34 4.54
C GLN A 94 4.37 21.87 4.31
N ARG A 95 3.50 21.77 5.33
CA ARG A 95 2.28 22.58 5.33
C ARG A 95 2.75 24.01 5.39
N ASP A 96 2.66 24.68 4.25
CA ASP A 96 2.88 26.11 4.16
C ASP A 96 1.97 26.78 5.18
N LYS A 97 2.55 27.62 6.02
CA LYS A 97 1.81 28.34 7.05
C LYS A 97 0.90 29.34 6.33
N THR A 98 -0.40 29.06 6.30
CA THR A 98 -1.44 30.09 6.22
C THR A 98 -1.99 30.30 7.62
#